data_AF-A0A5A7TKU5-F1
#
_entry.id   AF-A0A5A7TKU5-F1
#
_cell.length_a   1.000
_cell.length_b   1.000
_cell.length_c   1.000
_cell.angle_alpha   90.00
_cell.angle_beta   90.00
_cell.angle_gamma   90.00
#
_symmetry.space_group_name_H-M   'P 1'
#
loop_
_entity.id
_entity.type
_entity.pdbx_description
1 polymer ?
#
loop_
_entity_poly.entity_id
_entity_poly.type
_entity_poly.pdbx_seq_one_letter_code
_entity_poly.pdbx_strand_id
1 'polypeptide(L)'
;MNSKVLGGGKQFDMLAILNAVGHNPLSSKDLVIQDIITPIQKITKTEPGIRCNKNGKTAKLQLYEIVLCLCLEEDGVTLIDCASFVSGTCTPTKFVWLLPQENSIGVSDSP
;
A
#
# COMPACT_ATOMS: atom_id res chain seq x y z
N MET A 1 1.25 -1.07 8.71
CA MET A 1 2.04 -1.56 7.55
C MET A 1 3.39 -1.99 8.09
N ASN A 2 3.72 -3.27 7.97
CA ASN A 2 5.04 -3.77 8.37
C ASN A 2 5.93 -3.78 7.13
N SER A 3 6.85 -2.83 7.04
CA SER A 3 7.90 -2.84 6.00
C SER A 3 8.97 -3.84 6.45
N LYS A 4 9.19 -4.92 5.68
CA LYS A 4 10.30 -5.85 5.90
C LYS A 4 11.45 -5.48 4.97
N VAL A 5 12.58 -5.09 5.55
CA VAL A 5 13.76 -4.60 4.82
C VAL A 5 14.83 -5.70 4.77
N LEU A 6 15.36 -5.97 3.57
CA LEU A 6 16.64 -6.66 3.38
C LEU A 6 17.72 -5.58 3.18
N GLY A 7 18.88 -5.73 3.84
CA GLY A 7 19.80 -4.65 4.22
C GLY A 7 20.35 -3.72 3.11
N GLY A 8 20.81 -2.53 3.53
CA GLY A 8 21.60 -1.57 2.75
C GLY A 8 20.87 -0.72 1.69
N GLY A 9 19.62 -1.04 1.37
CA GLY A 9 18.84 -0.37 0.32
C GLY A 9 18.24 0.99 0.70
N LYS A 10 17.82 1.75 -0.32
CA LYS A 10 17.03 2.99 -0.15
C LYS A 10 15.77 2.70 0.66
N GLN A 11 15.52 3.52 1.67
CA GLN A 11 14.32 3.43 2.50
C GLN A 11 13.26 4.40 2.00
N PHE A 12 12.01 3.94 1.98
CA PHE A 12 10.84 4.75 1.63
C PHE A 12 9.85 4.72 2.78
N ASP A 13 9.56 5.89 3.34
CA ASP A 13 8.47 6.03 4.29
C ASP A 13 7.15 6.16 3.53
N MET A 14 6.50 5.02 3.28
CA MET A 14 5.24 4.97 2.53
C MET A 14 4.12 5.79 3.19
N LEU A 15 4.13 5.91 4.52
CA LEU A 15 3.13 6.70 5.22
C LEU A 15 3.34 8.19 4.95
N ALA A 16 4.58 8.68 5.02
CA ALA A 16 4.91 10.07 4.70
C ALA A 16 4.56 10.42 3.25
N ILE A 17 4.87 9.51 2.30
CA ILE A 17 4.59 9.69 0.87
C ILE A 17 3.09 9.88 0.62
N LEU A 18 2.26 9.02 1.21
CA LEU A 18 0.81 9.04 0.99
C LEU A 18 0.14 10.19 1.76
N ASN A 19 0.59 10.49 2.99
CA ASN A 19 0.10 11.62 3.76
C ASN A 19 0.34 12.95 3.04
N ALA A 20 1.47 13.11 2.33
CA ALA A 20 1.81 14.32 1.58
C ALA A 20 0.83 14.63 0.44
N VAL A 21 0.07 13.64 -0.04
CA VAL A 21 -1.02 13.82 -1.04
C VAL A 21 -2.41 13.73 -0.42
N GLY A 22 -2.50 13.77 0.91
CA GLY A 22 -3.77 13.73 1.65
C GLY A 22 -4.39 12.34 1.76
N HIS A 23 -3.68 11.27 1.39
CA HIS A 23 -4.14 9.90 1.62
C HIS A 23 -3.64 9.42 2.97
N ASN A 24 -4.57 9.05 3.86
CA ASN A 24 -4.24 8.60 5.20
C ASN A 24 -5.12 7.42 5.59
N PRO A 25 -4.63 6.53 6.47
CA PRO A 25 -5.32 5.31 6.86
C PRO A 25 -6.49 5.53 7.84
N LEU A 26 -6.79 6.79 8.19
CA LEU A 26 -7.93 7.17 9.03
C LEU A 26 -9.11 7.70 8.19
N SER A 27 -8.89 7.95 6.90
CA SER A 27 -9.95 8.39 6.01
C SER A 27 -10.79 7.18 5.57
N SER A 28 -12.10 7.27 5.77
CA SER A 28 -13.05 6.32 5.17
C SER A 28 -13.28 6.59 3.68
N LYS A 29 -12.34 7.29 3.03
CA LYS A 29 -12.44 7.73 1.65
C LYS A 29 -12.20 6.54 0.73
N ASP A 30 -13.05 6.40 -0.29
CA ASP A 30 -12.78 5.47 -1.38
C ASP A 30 -11.57 5.96 -2.18
N LEU A 31 -10.58 5.09 -2.30
CA LEU A 31 -9.37 5.26 -3.09
C LEU A 31 -9.43 4.37 -4.32
N VAL A 32 -8.84 4.83 -5.41
CA VAL A 32 -8.52 3.99 -6.57
C VAL A 32 -7.03 3.65 -6.58
N ILE A 33 -6.64 2.62 -7.34
CA ILE A 33 -5.24 2.16 -7.39
C ILE A 33 -4.27 3.31 -7.72
N GLN A 34 -4.67 4.21 -8.62
CA GLN A 34 -3.85 5.35 -9.05
C GLN A 34 -3.59 6.38 -7.95
N ASP A 35 -4.45 6.47 -6.94
CA ASP A 35 -4.25 7.31 -5.75
C ASP A 35 -3.05 6.83 -4.92
N ILE A 36 -2.71 5.54 -5.01
CA ILE A 36 -1.55 4.95 -4.32
C ILE A 36 -0.33 4.87 -5.25
N ILE A 37 -0.50 4.43 -6.50
CA ILE A 37 0.61 4.25 -7.45
C ILE A 37 1.30 5.57 -7.76
N THR A 38 0.55 6.61 -8.13
CA THR A 38 1.08 7.89 -8.61
C THR A 38 2.08 8.55 -7.64
N PRO A 39 1.76 8.75 -6.35
CA PRO A 39 2.69 9.39 -5.42
C PRO A 39 3.95 8.57 -5.17
N ILE A 40 3.85 7.23 -5.16
CA ILE A 40 4.98 6.34 -4.94
C ILE A 40 5.90 6.35 -6.18
N GLN A 41 5.33 6.16 -7.36
CA GLN A 41 6.08 6.16 -8.64
C GLN A 41 6.81 7.49 -8.87
N LYS A 42 6.24 8.62 -8.45
CA LYS A 42 6.92 9.93 -8.52
C LYS A 42 8.25 9.95 -7.77
N ILE A 43 8.37 9.19 -6.69
CA ILE A 43 9.53 9.14 -5.79
C ILE A 43 10.46 8.00 -6.15
N THR A 44 9.92 6.79 -6.36
CA THR A 44 10.70 5.58 -6.67
C THR A 44 11.17 5.54 -8.12
N LYS A 45 10.50 6.28 -9.02
CA LYS A 45 10.64 6.21 -10.48
C LYS A 45 10.25 4.85 -11.08
N THR A 46 9.56 4.01 -10.31
CA THR A 46 9.08 2.69 -10.73
C THR A 46 7.66 2.43 -10.24
N GLU A 47 6.90 1.65 -10.99
CA GLU A 47 5.54 1.26 -10.65
C GLU A 47 5.53 0.19 -9.54
N PRO A 48 4.95 0.49 -8.35
CA PRO A 48 4.81 -0.50 -7.29
C PRO A 48 3.64 -1.45 -7.57
N GLY A 49 3.69 -2.63 -6.94
CA GLY A 49 2.56 -3.55 -6.87
C GLY A 49 1.62 -3.17 -5.73
N ILE A 50 0.31 -3.11 -5.98
CA ILE A 50 -0.70 -2.77 -4.96
C ILE A 50 -1.58 -3.99 -4.69
N ARG A 51 -1.58 -4.47 -3.44
CA ARG A 51 -2.43 -5.59 -3.05
C ARG A 51 -3.52 -5.16 -2.09
N CYS A 52 -4.71 -5.65 -2.35
CA CYS A 52 -5.87 -5.45 -1.50
C CYS A 52 -6.33 -6.78 -0.92
N ASN A 53 -6.98 -6.70 0.24
CA ASN A 53 -7.74 -7.82 0.79
C ASN A 53 -9.14 -7.36 1.18
N LYS A 54 -10.03 -8.31 1.49
CA LYS A 54 -11.34 -7.97 2.06
C LYS A 54 -11.23 -7.95 3.58
N ASN A 55 -11.71 -6.87 4.19
CA ASN A 55 -11.85 -6.78 5.64
C ASN A 55 -12.86 -7.84 6.11
N GLY A 56 -12.45 -8.71 7.03
CA GLY A 56 -13.30 -9.81 7.50
C GLY A 56 -14.56 -9.37 8.27
N LYS A 57 -14.60 -8.13 8.79
CA LYS A 57 -15.74 -7.59 9.53
C LYS A 57 -16.71 -6.82 8.64
N THR A 58 -16.19 -5.90 7.83
CA THR A 58 -17.00 -4.97 7.04
C THR A 58 -17.22 -5.44 5.60
N ALA A 59 -16.56 -6.52 5.18
CA ALA A 59 -16.48 -7.00 3.81
C ALA A 59 -15.95 -5.96 2.79
N LYS A 60 -15.47 -4.80 3.25
CA LYS A 60 -14.91 -3.76 2.39
C LYS A 60 -13.55 -4.21 1.86
N LEU A 61 -13.31 -3.91 0.58
CA LEU A 61 -11.98 -4.05 -0.01
C LEU A 61 -11.07 -2.98 0.59
N GLN A 62 -9.88 -3.38 1.06
CA GLN A 62 -8.93 -2.48 1.71
C GLN A 62 -7.51 -2.69 1.20
N LEU A 63 -6.71 -1.62 1.21
CA LEU A 63 -5.28 -1.68 0.96
C LEU A 63 -4.61 -2.58 2.01
N TYR A 64 -3.88 -3.59 1.54
CA TYR A 64 -3.23 -4.59 2.38
C TYR A 64 -1.71 -4.47 2.33
N GLU A 65 -1.14 -4.49 1.12
CA GLU A 65 0.30 -4.40 0.91
C GLU A 65 0.63 -3.45 -0.24
N ILE A 66 1.75 -2.75 -0.09
CA ILE A 66 2.46 -2.07 -1.17
C ILE A 66 3.76 -2.84 -1.38
N VAL A 67 3.97 -3.31 -2.60
CA VAL A 67 5.10 -4.14 -2.99
C VAL A 67 6.04 -3.31 -3.87
N LEU A 68 7.30 -3.22 -3.48
CA LEU A 68 8.37 -2.72 -4.34
C LEU A 68 9.07 -3.91 -4.98
N CYS A 69 9.24 -3.88 -6.30
CA CYS A 69 9.94 -4.92 -7.03
C CYS A 69 11.40 -4.54 -7.24
N LEU A 70 12.27 -5.53 -7.05
CA LEU A 70 13.71 -5.36 -7.01
C LEU A 70 14.34 -6.33 -8.01
N CYS A 71 15.29 -5.84 -8.80
CA CYS A 71 16.20 -6.67 -9.57
C CYS A 71 17.50 -6.82 -8.79
N LEU A 72 18.04 -8.03 -8.73
CA LEU A 72 19.35 -8.32 -8.15
C LEU A 72 20.35 -8.35 -9.29
N GLU A 73 21.27 -7.39 -9.28
CA GLU A 73 22.39 -7.29 -10.21
C GLU A 73 23.70 -7.59 -9.45
N GLU A 74 24.79 -7.84 -10.17
CA GLU A 74 26.09 -8.16 -9.56
C GLU A 74 26.57 -7.08 -8.58
N ASP A 75 26.24 -5.80 -8.87
CA ASP A 75 26.66 -4.63 -8.09
C ASP A 75 25.62 -4.12 -7.09
N GLY A 76 24.47 -4.82 -6.94
CA GLY A 76 23.49 -4.49 -5.92
C GLY A 76 22.04 -4.67 -6.34
N VAL A 77 21.17 -3.85 -5.75
CA VAL A 77 19.72 -3.97 -5.90
C VAL A 77 19.15 -2.73 -6.57
N THR A 78 18.49 -2.91 -7.71
CA THR A 78 17.82 -1.83 -8.44
C THR A 78 16.30 -1.98 -8.30
N LEU A 79 15.61 -0.84 -8.15
CA LEU A 79 14.14 -0.83 -8.22
C LEU A 79 13.73 -1.01 -9.67
N ILE A 80 12.72 -1.86 -9.89
CA ILE A 80 12.09 -2.08 -11.19
C ILE A 80 10.57 -1.98 -11.08
N ASP A 81 9.91 -1.83 -12.22
CA ASP A 81 8.46 -1.90 -12.28
C ASP A 81 7.98 -3.29 -11.87
N CYS A 82 6.96 -3.34 -11.00
CA CYS A 82 6.31 -4.58 -10.66
C CYS A 82 5.51 -5.11 -11.85
N ALA A 83 5.58 -6.43 -12.09
CA ALA A 83 4.72 -7.08 -13.07
C ALA A 83 3.23 -6.89 -12.70
N SER A 84 2.38 -6.70 -13.71
CA SER A 84 0.96 -6.35 -13.53
C SER A 84 0.18 -7.33 -12.66
N PHE A 85 0.54 -8.62 -12.65
CA PHE A 85 -0.11 -9.64 -11.82
C PHE A 85 0.06 -9.39 -10.32
N VAL A 86 1.10 -8.65 -9.90
CA VAL A 86 1.33 -8.30 -8.49
C VAL A 86 0.20 -7.42 -7.95
N SER A 87 -0.42 -6.59 -8.81
CA SER A 87 -1.52 -5.68 -8.47
C SER A 87 -2.92 -6.27 -8.68
N GLY A 88 -3.03 -7.56 -9.00
CA GLY A 88 -4.29 -8.19 -9.44
C GLY A 88 -5.40 -8.34 -8.39
N THR A 89 -5.16 -7.93 -7.13
CA THR A 89 -6.08 -8.21 -6.01
C THR A 89 -7.01 -7.04 -5.65
N CYS A 90 -6.81 -5.87 -6.23
CA CYS A 90 -7.61 -4.67 -5.98
C CYS A 90 -8.81 -4.53 -6.94
N THR A 91 -9.54 -5.62 -7.16
CA THR A 91 -10.82 -5.62 -7.90
C THR A 91 -11.97 -5.88 -6.92
N PRO A 92 -13.00 -5.02 -6.83
CA PRO A 92 -13.33 -3.83 -7.64
C PRO A 92 -12.41 -2.62 -7.46
N THR A 93 -12.48 -1.64 -8.38
CA THR A 93 -11.53 -0.51 -8.53
C THR A 93 -11.47 0.48 -7.37
N LYS A 94 -12.36 0.36 -6.38
CA LYS A 94 -12.39 1.20 -5.18
C LYS A 94 -12.10 0.38 -3.93
N PHE A 95 -11.26 0.90 -3.07
CA PHE A 95 -10.92 0.32 -1.77
C PHE A 95 -10.68 1.42 -0.74
N VAL A 96 -10.62 1.03 0.53
CA VAL A 96 -10.27 1.94 1.64
C VAL A 96 -8.86 1.65 2.14
N TRP A 97 -8.23 2.60 2.83
CA TRP A 97 -7.01 2.34 3.58
C TRP A 97 -7.34 2.45 5.06
N LEU A 98 -7.34 1.32 5.78
CA LEU A 98 -7.69 1.25 7.20
C LEU A 98 -6.48 0.82 8.03
N LEU A 99 -6.38 1.32 9.26
CA LEU A 99 -5.38 0.86 10.22
C LEU A 99 -5.66 -0.57 10.71
N PRO A 100 -4.63 -1.34 11.11
CA PRO A 100 -4.80 -2.68 11.66
C PRO A 100 -5.70 -2.76 12.91
N GLN A 101 -5.87 -1.67 13.67
CA GLN A 101 -6.74 -1.65 14.86
C GLN A 101 -8.22 -1.72 14.49
N GLU A 102 -8.64 -1.11 13.38
CA GLU A 102 -9.99 -1.31 12.80
C GLU A 102 -10.23 -2.78 12.39
N ASN A 103 -9.15 -3.55 12.18
CA ASN A 103 -9.20 -4.99 11.87
C ASN A 103 -9.33 -5.88 13.12
N SER A 104 -9.14 -5.36 14.34
CA SER A 104 -9.17 -6.15 15.59
C SER A 104 -10.34 -5.74 16.51
N ILE A 105 -10.86 -6.72 17.22
CA ILE A 105 -12.17 -6.76 17.92
C ILE A 105 -12.42 -5.53 18.82
N GLY A 106 -13.63 -4.98 18.73
CA GLY A 106 -14.39 -4.34 19.82
C GLY A 106 -13.74 -3.16 20.56
N VAL A 107 -13.96 -1.94 20.08
CA VAL A 107 -14.28 -0.83 20.98
C VAL A 107 -15.59 -0.24 20.49
N SER A 108 -16.63 -0.41 21.29
CA SER A 108 -17.93 0.22 21.10
C SER A 108 -17.81 1.64 21.62
N ASP A 109 -17.44 2.59 20.76
CA ASP A 109 -17.62 4.00 21.06
C ASP A 109 -19.09 4.34 20.79
N SER A 110 -19.88 4.25 21.87
CA SER A 110 -21.19 4.90 21.99
C SER A 110 -21.07 5.96 23.09
N PRO A 111 -21.83 7.05 22.95
CA PRO A 111 -21.42 8.42 23.29
C PRO A 111 -21.20 8.71 24.77
#